data_AF-A0A6G3WXX1-F1
#
_entry.id   AF-A0A6G3WXX1-F1
#
_cell.length_a   1.000
_cell.length_b   1.000
_cell.length_c   1.000
_cell.angle_alpha   90.00
_cell.angle_beta   90.00
_cell.angle_gamma   90.00
#
_symmetry.space_group_name_H-M   'P 1'
#
loop_
_entity.id
_entity.type
_entity.pdbx_description
1 polymer ?
#
loop_
_entity_poly.entity_id
_entity_poly.type
_entity_poly.pdbx_seq_one_letter_code
_entity_poly.pdbx_strand_id
1 'polypeptide(L)' 'LLDLMLPGLPGTEVCRQLRSRSNVPVIMVTAKDSEIDKVVGLEIGADDYVTKPFSSRELVARIRAVLRRRG' A
#
# COMPACT_ATOMS: atom_id res chain seq x y z
N LEU A 1 -2.09 -6.67 -0.95
CA LEU A 1 -1.06 -5.84 -1.62
C LEU A 1 -1.74 -5.10 -2.77
N LEU A 2 -1.34 -3.86 -3.06
CA LEU A 2 -1.97 -3.01 -4.08
C LEU A 2 -0.92 -2.25 -4.90
N ASP A 3 -0.95 -2.38 -6.22
CA ASP A 3 -0.13 -1.54 -7.10
C ASP A 3 -0.83 -0.19 -7.33
N LEU A 4 -0.06 0.89 -7.48
CA LEU A 4 -0.61 2.21 -7.83
C LEU A 4 -0.78 2.40 -9.33
N MET A 5 0.02 1.72 -10.14
CA MET A 5 0.02 1.82 -11.59
C MET A 5 -0.83 0.71 -12.22
N LEU A 6 -2.09 0.62 -11.81
CA LEU A 6 -3.05 -0.31 -12.40
C LEU A 6 -3.61 0.26 -13.72
N PRO A 7 -3.87 -0.59 -14.73
CA PRO A 7 -4.57 -0.16 -15.93
C PRO A 7 -6.03 0.21 -15.60
N GLY A 8 -6.51 1.32 -16.16
CA GLY A 8 -7.90 1.78 -16.00
C GLY A 8 -8.12 2.61 -14.73
N LEU A 9 -8.07 1.98 -13.56
CA LEU A 9 -8.35 2.66 -12.28
C LEU A 9 -7.08 2.83 -11.44
N PRO A 10 -6.67 4.06 -11.08
CA PRO A 10 -5.49 4.27 -10.25
C PRO A 10 -5.57 3.52 -8.92
N GLY A 11 -4.46 2.94 -8.44
CA GLY A 11 -4.47 2.20 -7.17
C GLY A 11 -4.83 3.07 -5.95
N THR A 12 -4.61 4.38 -6.03
CA THR A 12 -5.05 5.34 -5.00
C THR A 12 -6.59 5.37 -4.88
N GLU A 13 -7.30 5.38 -6.00
CA GLU A 13 -8.76 5.30 -6.07
C GLU A 13 -9.26 3.95 -5.56
N VAL A 14 -8.61 2.85 -5.96
CA VAL A 14 -8.91 1.51 -5.43
C VAL A 14 -8.77 1.46 -3.91
N CYS A 15 -7.70 2.04 -3.36
CA CYS A 15 -7.47 2.08 -1.91
C CYS A 15 -8.59 2.85 -1.21
N ARG A 16 -8.96 4.03 -1.73
CA ARG A 16 -10.03 4.85 -1.14
C ARG A 16 -11.38 4.12 -1.13
N GLN A 17 -11.76 3.49 -2.24
CA GLN A 17 -13.00 2.71 -2.32
C GLN A 17 -12.97 1.47 -1.43
N LEU A 18 -11.79 0.84 -1.25
CA LEU A 18 -11.65 -0.27 -0.33
C LEU A 18 -11.84 0.18 1.12
N ARG A 19 -11.32 1.35 1.48
CA ARG A 19 -11.43 1.91 2.84
C ARG A 19 -12.84 2.32 3.23
N SER A 20 -13.69 2.70 2.28
CA SER A 20 -15.10 3.00 2.59
C SER A 20 -15.92 1.76 2.97
N ARG A 21 -15.45 0.55 2.66
CA ARG A 21 -16.19 -0.70 2.87
C ARG A 21 -15.45 -1.76 3.71
N SER A 22 -14.14 -1.60 3.93
CA SER A 22 -13.32 -2.62 4.56
C SER A 22 -12.09 -2.04 5.27
N ASN A 23 -11.81 -2.65 6.41
CA ASN A 23 -10.61 -2.43 7.20
C ASN A 23 -9.52 -3.49 6.92
N VAL A 24 -9.58 -4.21 5.80
CA VAL A 24 -8.51 -5.15 5.42
C VAL A 24 -7.17 -4.39 5.27
N PRO A 25 -6.05 -4.89 5.78
CA PRO A 25 -4.78 -4.17 5.64
C PRO A 25 -4.32 -4.03 4.18
N VAL A 26 -3.82 -2.85 3.83
CA VAL A 26 -3.35 -2.50 2.48
C VAL A 26 -1.90 -2.07 2.55
N ILE A 27 -1.04 -2.78 1.82
CA ILE A 27 0.33 -2.37 1.55
C ILE A 27 0.38 -1.96 0.09
N MET A 28 0.74 -0.70 -0.16
CA MET A 28 0.99 -0.19 -1.51
C MET A 28 2.37 -0.64 -2.00
N VAL A 29 2.45 -1.09 -3.24
CA VAL A 29 3.65 -1.68 -3.83
C VAL A 29 3.84 -1.14 -5.24
N THR A 30 4.74 -0.17 -5.43
CA THR A 30 4.78 0.68 -6.65
C THR A 30 6.22 1.09 -7.01
N ALA A 31 6.45 1.51 -8.25
CA ALA A 31 7.73 2.10 -8.67
C ALA A 31 7.83 3.60 -8.35
N LYS A 32 6.75 4.23 -7.90
CA LYS A 32 6.72 5.63 -7.46
C LYS A 32 7.44 5.77 -6.12
N ASP A 33 8.52 6.53 -6.10
CA ASP A 33 9.43 6.63 -4.96
C ASP A 33 9.54 8.01 -4.33
N SER A 34 8.87 9.01 -4.93
CA SER A 34 8.82 10.37 -4.40
C SER A 34 8.20 10.39 -3.01
N GLU A 35 8.68 11.29 -2.16
CA GLU A 35 8.12 11.47 -0.81
C GLU A 35 6.63 11.85 -0.88
N ILE A 36 6.26 12.67 -1.86
CA ILE A 36 4.87 13.08 -2.09
C ILE A 36 3.98 11.86 -2.38
N ASP A 37 4.40 10.96 -3.28
CA ASP A 37 3.63 9.76 -3.60
C ASP A 37 3.44 8.85 -2.37
N LYS A 38 4.46 8.76 -1.50
CA LYS A 38 4.42 7.98 -0.25
C LYS A 38 3.44 8.59 0.75
N VAL A 39 3.55 9.89 1.01
CA VAL A 39 2.66 10.62 1.93
C VAL A 39 1.21 10.48 1.49
N VAL A 40 0.92 10.74 0.20
CA VAL A 40 -0.42 10.62 -0.35
C VAL A 40 -0.96 9.19 -0.21
N GLY A 41 -0.14 8.17 -0.49
CA GLY A 41 -0.56 6.78 -0.35
C GLY A 41 -0.97 6.41 1.08
N LEU A 42 -0.22 6.89 2.07
CA LEU A 42 -0.51 6.68 3.49
C LEU A 42 -1.76 7.45 3.94
N GLU A 43 -1.91 8.71 3.55
CA GLU A 43 -3.08 9.54 3.89
C GLU A 43 -4.39 8.99 3.32
N ILE A 44 -4.34 8.36 2.13
CA ILE A 44 -5.51 7.69 1.51
C ILE A 44 -5.93 6.42 2.29
N GLY A 45 -5.07 5.92 3.19
CA GLY A 45 -5.36 4.80 4.07
C GLY A 45 -4.55 3.54 3.79
N ALA A 46 -3.40 3.63 3.13
CA ALA A 46 -2.45 2.51 3.15
C ALA A 46 -1.87 2.32 4.55
N ASP A 47 -1.69 1.06 4.97
CA ASP A 47 -1.05 0.70 6.24
C ASP A 47 0.50 0.70 6.14
N ASP A 48 1.01 0.53 4.92
CA ASP A 48 2.43 0.61 4.58
C ASP A 48 2.60 0.91 3.08
N TYR A 49 3.79 1.38 2.70
CA TYR A 49 4.14 1.74 1.33
C TYR A 49 5.53 1.20 0.99
N VAL A 50 5.65 0.46 -0.11
CA VAL A 50 6.88 -0.18 -0.55
C VAL A 50 7.19 0.17 -1.99
N THR A 51 8.39 0.71 -2.18
CA THR A 51 8.95 1.03 -3.50
C THR A 51 9.64 -0.18 -4.13
N LYS A 52 9.40 -0.40 -5.41
CA LYS A 52 10.15 -1.37 -6.24
C LYS A 52 11.51 -0.76 -6.64
N PRO A 53 12.59 -1.57 -6.71
CA PRO A 53 12.65 -2.99 -6.35
C PRO A 53 12.77 -3.22 -4.84
N PHE A 54 12.15 -4.30 -4.34
CA PHE A 54 12.26 -4.76 -2.95
C PHE A 54 12.58 -6.25 -2.92
N SER A 55 13.13 -6.72 -1.80
CA SER A 55 13.36 -8.16 -1.59
C SER A 55 12.11 -8.87 -1.08
N SER A 56 11.95 -10.16 -1.37
CA SER A 56 10.86 -10.96 -0.80
C SER A 56 10.89 -10.97 0.73
N ARG A 57 12.09 -10.97 1.33
CA ARG A 57 12.26 -10.93 2.79
C ARG A 57 11.74 -9.63 3.39
N GLU A 58 12.03 -8.49 2.75
CA GLU A 58 11.51 -7.19 3.17
C GLU A 58 9.98 -7.17 3.11
N LEU A 59 9.39 -7.57 1.99
CA LEU A 59 7.94 -7.58 1.83
C LEU A 59 7.25 -8.47 2.87
N VAL A 60 7.80 -9.66 3.14
CA VAL A 60 7.28 -10.57 4.18
C VAL A 60 7.36 -9.93 5.57
N ALA A 61 8.47 -9.26 5.90
CA ALA A 61 8.62 -8.59 7.18
C ALA A 61 7.59 -7.47 7.37
N ARG A 62 7.33 -6.68 6.32
CA ARG A 62 6.31 -5.61 6.31
C ARG A 62 4.90 -6.15 6.45
N ILE A 63 4.55 -7.22 5.71
CA ILE A 63 3.27 -7.92 5.86
C ILE A 63 3.05 -8.35 7.31
N ARG A 64 4.05 -9.00 7.93
CA ARG A 64 3.97 -9.41 9.34
C ARG A 64 3.82 -8.22 10.28
N ALA A 65 4.53 -7.12 10.04
CA ALA A 65 4.44 -5.91 10.85
C ALA A 65 3.04 -5.28 10.80
N VAL A 66 2.44 -5.18 9.60
CA VAL A 66 1.08 -4.66 9.40
C VAL A 66 0.03 -5.55 10.08
N LEU A 67 0.12 -6.86 9.92
CA LEU A 67 -0.82 -7.81 10.54
C LEU A 67 -0.76 -7.76 12.07
N ARG A 68 0.43 -7.62 12.66
CA ARG A 68 0.60 -7.54 14.12
C ARG A 68 -0.06 -6.30 14.74
N ARG A 69 -0.20 -5.20 14.00
CA ARG A 69 -0.87 -3.97 14.50
C ARG A 69 -2.39 -4.08 14.52
N ARG A 70 -2.97 -5.10 13.87
CA ARG A 70 -4.42 -5.30 13.77
C ARG A 70 -4.93 -6.51 14.57
N GLY A 71 -4.03 -7.23 15.25
CA GLY A 71 -4.35 -8.31 16.19
C GLY A 71 -4.32 -7.85 17.63
#